data_AF-A0A395LYV7-F1
#
_entry.id   AF-A0A395LYV7-F1
#
_cell.length_a   1.000
_cell.length_b   1.000
_cell.length_c   1.000
_cell.angle_alpha   90.00
_cell.angle_beta   90.00
_cell.angle_gamma   90.00
#
_symmetry.space_group_name_H-M   'P 1'
#
loop_
_entity.id
_entity.type
_entity.pdbx_description
1 polymer ?
#
loop_
_entity_poly.entity_id
_entity_poly.type
_entity_poly.pdbx_seq_one_letter_code
_entity_poly.pdbx_strand_id
1 'polypeptide(L)'
;MCRCIRTAWWLSLALIAIGCGSAQPTADEKLNNRLTRNEKIMYIYNRAVANFERGKQTLNPKLLESAKYELMFLAGEFKHDSSIAKLKEIDAFYAETITNYKELIESTKPKQDTLLLASYYKRALTLAPDFSEAKEFLKANESIIKRLLQENLEKASAALKAKNYARAQRYYTRVLAYDYDNMEAQNGLAEATRLRRQLNLQQSEVPKTGEQQKTKTLSDAEKEQLYQAAKAAFEAKEYLKARELWLAIGDRRYKDVSDYLQRTVEKIEALRLED
;
A
#
# COMPACT_ATOMS: atom_id res chain seq x y z
N MET A 1 -4.18 30.28 -22.95
CA MET A 1 -3.31 29.56 -23.91
C MET A 1 -1.86 29.72 -23.47
N CYS A 2 -1.27 28.71 -22.84
CA CYS A 2 0.18 28.65 -22.60
C CYS A 2 0.62 27.20 -22.80
N ARG A 3 1.44 26.99 -23.83
CA ARG A 3 2.13 25.73 -24.14
C ARG A 3 3.29 25.56 -23.16
N CYS A 4 3.31 24.47 -22.42
CA CYS A 4 4.53 23.94 -21.82
C CYS A 4 4.85 22.61 -22.51
N ILE A 5 5.83 22.67 -23.40
CA ILE A 5 6.46 21.55 -24.08
C ILE A 5 7.25 20.78 -23.02
N ARG A 6 6.85 19.55 -22.71
CA ARG A 6 7.68 18.58 -21.99
C ARG A 6 7.97 17.41 -22.91
N THR A 7 9.16 17.48 -23.52
CA THR A 7 9.99 16.37 -24.01
C THR A 7 9.23 15.11 -24.44
N ALA A 8 8.72 15.14 -25.67
CA ALA A 8 8.44 13.92 -26.43
C ALA A 8 9.76 13.18 -26.63
N TRP A 9 9.90 11.99 -26.05
CA TRP A 9 10.90 11.04 -26.51
C TRP A 9 10.48 10.57 -27.90
N TRP A 10 11.25 11.00 -28.88
CA TRP A 10 11.02 10.76 -30.29
C TRP A 10 11.09 9.25 -30.59
N LEU A 11 9.98 8.68 -31.04
CA LEU A 11 10.00 7.53 -31.96
C LEU A 11 9.82 8.10 -33.36
N SER A 12 10.90 8.67 -33.88
CA SER A 12 11.00 9.09 -35.27
C SER A 12 10.85 7.86 -36.15
N LEU A 13 9.71 7.72 -36.84
CA LEU A 13 9.64 6.95 -38.08
C LEU A 13 10.41 7.75 -39.14
N ALA A 14 11.73 7.71 -39.07
CA ALA A 14 12.62 8.35 -40.01
C ALA A 14 13.02 7.32 -41.08
N LEU A 15 12.39 7.40 -42.25
CA LEU A 15 13.01 6.98 -43.51
C LEU A 15 14.12 8.00 -43.81
N ILE A 16 15.29 7.83 -43.19
CA ILE A 16 16.49 8.61 -43.53
C ILE A 16 17.67 7.64 -43.62
N ALA A 17 18.22 7.57 -44.82
CA ALA A 17 19.53 6.98 -45.07
C ALA A 17 20.60 7.79 -44.32
N ILE A 18 21.32 7.16 -43.39
CA ILE A 18 22.53 7.69 -42.75
C ILE A 18 23.45 6.46 -42.63
N GLY A 19 24.64 6.42 -43.23
CA GLY A 19 25.74 7.33 -42.96
C GLY A 19 26.46 6.84 -41.69
N CYS A 20 27.72 6.42 -41.83
CA CYS A 20 28.44 5.59 -40.86
C CYS A 20 28.58 6.20 -39.46
N GLY A 21 28.18 5.43 -38.44
CA GLY A 21 28.42 5.66 -37.01
C GLY A 21 27.71 4.59 -36.17
N SER A 22 28.30 3.41 -36.03
CA SER A 22 27.64 2.22 -35.47
C SER A 22 27.54 2.28 -33.94
N ALA A 23 26.54 2.98 -33.42
CA ALA A 23 26.00 2.66 -32.11
C ALA A 23 25.39 1.24 -32.19
N GLN A 24 25.73 0.36 -31.25
CA GLN A 24 25.08 -0.95 -31.19
C GLN A 24 23.59 -0.73 -30.89
N PRO A 25 22.68 -1.32 -31.67
CA PRO A 25 21.27 -1.11 -31.47
C PRO A 25 20.86 -1.65 -30.09
N THR A 26 20.08 -0.84 -29.37
CA THR A 26 19.46 -1.18 -28.10
C THR A 26 18.59 -2.45 -28.23
N ALA A 27 18.23 -3.07 -27.11
CA ALA A 27 17.35 -4.24 -27.13
C ALA A 27 16.02 -3.94 -27.86
N ASP A 28 15.48 -2.74 -27.67
CA ASP A 28 14.26 -2.26 -28.32
C ASP A 28 14.45 -2.02 -29.83
N GLU A 29 15.60 -1.50 -30.28
CA GLU A 29 15.92 -1.32 -31.70
C GLU A 29 16.13 -2.65 -32.43
N LYS A 30 16.79 -3.61 -31.79
CA LYS A 30 16.95 -4.98 -32.32
C LYS A 30 15.61 -5.69 -32.45
N LEU A 31 14.71 -5.50 -31.49
CA LEU A 31 13.36 -6.04 -31.52
C LEU A 31 12.52 -5.35 -32.62
N ASN A 32 12.64 -4.03 -32.77
CA ASN A 32 11.91 -3.24 -33.76
C ASN A 32 12.25 -3.62 -35.22
N ASN A 33 13.46 -4.07 -35.52
CA ASN A 33 13.81 -4.48 -36.89
C ASN A 33 13.32 -5.89 -37.27
N ARG A 34 12.88 -6.69 -36.30
CA ARG A 34 12.45 -8.09 -36.52
C ARG A 34 10.94 -8.27 -36.57
N LEU A 35 10.18 -7.36 -35.97
CA LEU A 35 8.73 -7.50 -35.84
C LEU A 35 7.99 -6.85 -37.01
N THR A 36 6.95 -7.53 -37.48
CA THR A 36 5.92 -6.95 -38.33
C THR A 36 5.19 -5.83 -37.59
N ARG A 37 4.48 -4.97 -38.34
CA ARG A 37 3.66 -3.89 -37.75
C ARG A 37 2.68 -4.42 -36.69
N ASN A 38 2.00 -5.53 -36.97
CA ASN A 38 1.02 -6.11 -36.05
C ASN A 38 1.69 -6.65 -34.79
N GLU A 39 2.85 -7.28 -34.89
CA GLU A 39 3.59 -7.76 -33.73
C GLU A 39 4.09 -6.61 -32.85
N LYS A 40 4.49 -5.47 -33.44
CA LYS A 40 4.84 -4.27 -32.67
C LYS A 40 3.64 -3.71 -31.91
N ILE A 41 2.48 -3.62 -32.56
CA ILE A 41 1.23 -3.17 -31.92
C ILE A 41 0.90 -4.08 -30.74
N MET A 42 0.96 -5.40 -30.92
CA MET A 42 0.67 -6.36 -29.86
C MET A 42 1.70 -6.31 -28.72
N TYR A 43 2.98 -6.14 -29.03
CA TYR A 43 4.03 -5.99 -28.02
C TYR A 43 3.77 -4.76 -27.12
N ILE A 44 3.53 -3.59 -27.74
CA ILE A 44 3.25 -2.35 -27.02
C ILE A 44 1.95 -2.50 -26.21
N TYR A 45 0.90 -3.07 -26.81
CA TYR A 45 -0.38 -3.30 -26.14
C TYR A 45 -0.21 -4.18 -24.89
N ASN A 46 0.46 -5.33 -25.02
CA ASN A 46 0.66 -6.27 -23.92
C ASN A 46 1.48 -5.65 -22.78
N ARG A 47 2.52 -4.87 -23.12
CA ARG A 47 3.30 -4.12 -22.13
C ARG A 47 2.45 -3.08 -21.41
N ALA A 48 1.66 -2.30 -22.14
CA ALA A 48 0.80 -1.29 -21.58
C ALA A 48 -0.27 -1.90 -20.64
N VAL A 49 -0.88 -3.02 -21.03
CA VAL A 49 -1.80 -3.77 -20.18
C VAL A 49 -1.10 -4.28 -18.91
N ALA A 50 0.10 -4.85 -19.03
CA ALA A 50 0.85 -5.32 -17.87
C ALA A 50 1.21 -4.16 -16.91
N ASN A 51 1.58 -2.99 -17.46
CA ASN A 51 1.81 -1.78 -16.67
C ASN A 51 0.54 -1.30 -15.99
N PHE A 52 -0.61 -1.36 -16.67
CA PHE A 52 -1.89 -0.99 -16.07
C PHE A 52 -2.25 -1.92 -14.90
N GLU A 53 -2.16 -3.24 -15.07
CA GLU A 53 -2.50 -4.18 -14.00
C GLU A 53 -1.59 -4.03 -12.77
N ARG A 54 -0.27 -3.91 -12.96
CA ARG A 54 0.66 -3.62 -11.86
C ARG A 54 0.41 -2.25 -11.24
N GLY A 55 0.09 -1.27 -12.08
CA GLY A 55 -0.24 0.09 -11.68
C GLY A 55 -1.49 0.14 -10.80
N LYS A 56 -2.55 -0.63 -11.11
CA LYS A 56 -3.76 -0.76 -10.28
C LYS A 56 -3.43 -1.30 -8.89
N GLN A 57 -2.65 -2.37 -8.82
CA GLN A 57 -2.30 -3.03 -7.56
C GLN A 57 -1.45 -2.15 -6.63
N THR A 58 -0.60 -1.28 -7.21
CA THR A 58 0.38 -0.49 -6.46
C THR A 58 0.02 0.99 -6.37
N LEU A 59 -0.97 1.44 -7.14
CA LEU A 59 -1.27 2.85 -7.41
C LEU A 59 -0.02 3.64 -7.81
N ASN A 60 0.85 3.03 -8.62
CA ASN A 60 2.08 3.66 -9.06
C ASN A 60 1.80 4.63 -10.23
N PRO A 61 2.02 5.95 -10.06
CA PRO A 61 1.74 6.96 -11.09
C PRO A 61 2.45 6.68 -12.41
N LYS A 62 3.72 6.25 -12.36
CA LYS A 62 4.54 6.04 -13.55
C LYS A 62 4.03 4.88 -14.40
N LEU A 63 3.62 3.79 -13.75
CA LEU A 63 3.07 2.63 -14.46
C LEU A 63 1.72 2.96 -15.09
N LEU A 64 0.86 3.66 -14.35
CA LEU A 64 -0.47 4.07 -14.82
C LEU A 64 -0.40 5.08 -15.97
N GLU A 65 0.49 6.07 -15.88
CA GLU A 65 0.72 7.08 -16.93
C GLU A 65 1.32 6.43 -18.19
N SER A 66 2.34 5.57 -18.03
CA SER A 66 2.95 4.82 -19.14
C SER A 66 1.91 3.96 -19.87
N ALA A 67 1.07 3.23 -19.13
CA ALA A 67 0.01 2.42 -19.72
C ALA A 67 -0.99 3.27 -20.52
N LYS A 68 -1.48 4.37 -19.93
CA LYS A 68 -2.43 5.26 -20.59
C LYS A 68 -1.82 5.88 -21.86
N TYR A 69 -0.58 6.36 -21.80
CA TYR A 69 0.11 6.94 -22.94
C TYR A 69 0.27 5.94 -24.10
N GLU A 70 0.76 4.73 -23.83
CA GLU A 70 0.97 3.71 -24.86
C GLU A 70 -0.34 3.26 -25.51
N LEU A 71 -1.41 3.12 -24.72
CA LEU A 71 -2.73 2.78 -25.24
C LEU A 71 -3.34 3.93 -26.06
N MET A 72 -3.18 5.18 -25.62
CA MET A 72 -3.60 6.37 -26.38
C MET A 72 -2.88 6.46 -27.72
N PHE A 73 -1.57 6.20 -27.74
CA PHE A 73 -0.78 6.14 -28.97
C PHE A 73 -1.32 5.07 -29.93
N LEU A 74 -1.55 3.84 -29.46
CA LEU A 74 -2.10 2.76 -30.28
C LEU A 74 -3.52 3.05 -30.79
N ALA A 75 -4.36 3.66 -29.95
CA ALA A 75 -5.71 4.08 -30.34
C ALA A 75 -5.70 5.22 -31.38
N GLY A 76 -4.80 6.20 -31.22
CA GLY A 76 -4.69 7.37 -32.09
C GLY A 76 -4.12 7.03 -33.47
N GLU A 77 -2.93 6.43 -33.47
CA GLU A 77 -2.11 6.20 -34.67
C GLU A 77 -2.51 4.95 -35.45
N PHE A 78 -2.97 3.91 -34.75
CA PHE A 78 -3.28 2.61 -35.37
C PHE A 78 -4.75 2.25 -35.33
N LYS A 79 -5.60 3.07 -34.70
CA LYS A 79 -7.03 2.76 -34.49
C LYS A 79 -7.23 1.36 -33.87
N HIS A 80 -6.34 0.95 -32.98
CA HIS A 80 -6.37 -0.39 -32.40
C HIS A 80 -7.53 -0.53 -31.40
N ASP A 81 -8.57 -1.28 -31.78
CA ASP A 81 -9.82 -1.42 -31.01
C ASP A 81 -9.61 -1.90 -29.57
N SER A 82 -8.72 -2.87 -29.35
CA SER A 82 -8.42 -3.35 -27.99
C SER A 82 -7.80 -2.26 -27.12
N SER A 83 -6.99 -1.36 -27.70
CA SER A 83 -6.46 -0.21 -26.97
C SER A 83 -7.55 0.80 -26.63
N ILE A 84 -8.50 1.04 -27.54
CA ILE A 84 -9.66 1.91 -27.30
C ILE A 84 -10.52 1.35 -26.15
N ALA A 85 -10.81 0.05 -26.17
CA ALA A 85 -11.55 -0.61 -25.10
C ALA A 85 -10.82 -0.52 -23.76
N LYS A 86 -9.50 -0.77 -23.75
CA LYS A 86 -8.69 -0.71 -22.53
C LYS A 86 -8.59 0.71 -21.96
N LEU A 87 -8.56 1.75 -22.79
CA LEU A 87 -8.61 3.14 -22.31
C LEU A 87 -9.89 3.46 -21.54
N LYS A 88 -11.04 2.92 -21.98
CA LYS A 88 -12.30 3.07 -21.23
C LYS A 88 -12.22 2.41 -19.85
N GLU A 89 -11.55 1.27 -19.73
CA GLU A 89 -11.30 0.63 -18.44
C GLU A 89 -10.38 1.48 -17.54
N ILE A 90 -9.34 2.08 -18.10
CA ILE A 90 -8.47 3.02 -17.38
C ILE A 90 -9.27 4.19 -16.83
N ASP A 91 -10.11 4.81 -17.68
CA ASP A 91 -10.90 5.97 -17.28
C ASP A 91 -11.95 5.59 -16.22
N ALA A 92 -12.58 4.42 -16.33
CA ALA A 92 -13.49 3.90 -15.30
C ALA A 92 -12.76 3.66 -13.96
N PHE A 93 -11.59 3.02 -14.00
CA PHE A 93 -10.75 2.78 -12.82
C PHE A 93 -10.33 4.10 -12.15
N TYR A 94 -9.94 5.12 -12.93
CA TYR A 94 -9.58 6.42 -12.37
C TYR A 94 -10.80 7.07 -11.71
N ALA A 95 -11.95 7.10 -12.40
CA ALA A 95 -13.17 7.70 -11.87
C ALA A 95 -13.63 7.04 -10.57
N GLU A 96 -13.62 5.70 -10.51
CA GLU A 96 -13.95 4.94 -9.30
C GLU A 96 -12.96 5.23 -8.17
N THR A 97 -11.66 5.15 -8.45
CA THR A 97 -10.63 5.35 -7.42
C THR A 97 -10.63 6.78 -6.87
N ILE A 98 -10.85 7.78 -7.73
CA ILE A 98 -11.00 9.19 -7.32
C ILE A 98 -12.23 9.35 -6.43
N THR A 99 -13.36 8.72 -6.79
CA THR A 99 -14.58 8.76 -5.98
C THR A 99 -14.34 8.16 -4.60
N ASN A 100 -13.70 6.99 -4.53
CA ASN A 100 -13.34 6.35 -3.27
C ASN A 100 -12.46 7.27 -2.40
N TYR A 101 -11.46 7.94 -2.98
CA TYR A 101 -10.64 8.87 -2.22
C TYR A 101 -11.40 10.11 -1.75
N LYS A 102 -12.34 10.63 -2.55
CA LYS A 102 -13.21 11.73 -2.12
C LYS A 102 -14.06 11.33 -0.91
N GLU A 103 -14.63 10.14 -0.90
CA GLU A 103 -15.39 9.62 0.25
C GLU A 103 -14.51 9.43 1.50
N LEU A 104 -13.28 8.93 1.31
CA LEU A 104 -12.30 8.81 2.40
C LEU A 104 -11.90 10.18 2.96
N ILE A 105 -11.75 11.18 2.11
CA ILE A 105 -11.49 12.56 2.50
C ILE A 105 -12.66 13.11 3.34
N GLU A 106 -13.90 13.03 2.83
CA GLU A 106 -15.08 13.54 3.53
C GLU A 106 -15.30 12.86 4.90
N SER A 107 -15.14 11.54 4.95
CA SER A 107 -15.27 10.78 6.21
C SER A 107 -14.12 10.99 7.20
N THR A 108 -13.00 11.57 6.76
CA THR A 108 -11.83 11.84 7.60
C THR A 108 -11.74 13.29 8.06
N LYS A 109 -12.31 14.25 7.30
CA LYS A 109 -12.40 15.68 7.68
C LYS A 109 -12.82 15.90 9.15
N PRO A 110 -13.90 15.30 9.68
CA PRO A 110 -14.32 15.54 11.06
C PRO A 110 -13.36 14.98 12.13
N LYS A 111 -12.48 14.03 11.76
CA LYS A 111 -11.51 13.41 12.68
C LYS A 111 -10.26 14.26 12.87
N GLN A 112 -10.08 15.32 12.07
CA GLN A 112 -8.93 16.23 12.11
C GLN A 112 -7.56 15.53 11.99
N ASP A 113 -7.51 14.32 11.41
CA ASP A 113 -6.26 13.60 11.15
C ASP A 113 -5.59 14.16 9.89
N THR A 114 -4.83 15.24 10.08
CA THR A 114 -4.22 16.02 8.98
C THR A 114 -3.30 15.16 8.12
N LEU A 115 -2.52 14.26 8.73
CA LEU A 115 -1.58 13.42 7.98
C LEU A 115 -2.32 12.36 7.14
N LEU A 116 -3.39 11.77 7.69
CA LEU A 116 -4.22 10.82 6.95
C LEU A 116 -4.94 11.52 5.79
N LEU A 117 -5.54 12.69 6.02
CA LEU A 117 -6.15 13.50 4.96
C LEU A 117 -5.14 13.84 3.87
N ALA A 118 -3.95 14.29 4.25
CA ALA A 118 -2.89 14.60 3.30
C ALA A 118 -2.51 13.38 2.45
N SER A 119 -2.50 12.18 3.04
CA SER A 119 -2.22 10.95 2.28
C SER A 119 -3.28 10.66 1.22
N TYR A 120 -4.57 10.83 1.55
CA TYR A 120 -5.67 10.65 0.59
C TYR A 120 -5.65 11.71 -0.52
N TYR A 121 -5.44 12.98 -0.18
CA TYR A 121 -5.31 14.04 -1.19
C TYR A 121 -4.13 13.79 -2.12
N LYS A 122 -2.97 13.37 -1.60
CA LYS A 122 -1.79 13.04 -2.42
C LYS A 122 -2.07 11.86 -3.35
N ARG A 123 -2.79 10.83 -2.88
CA ARG A 123 -3.19 9.68 -3.71
C ARG A 123 -4.23 10.06 -4.77
N ALA A 124 -5.20 10.91 -4.42
CA ALA A 124 -6.17 11.43 -5.38
C ALA A 124 -5.49 12.24 -6.50
N LEU A 125 -4.49 13.06 -6.16
CA LEU A 125 -3.72 13.86 -7.13
C LEU A 125 -2.90 13.01 -8.12
N THR A 126 -2.53 11.78 -7.76
CA THR A 126 -1.91 10.83 -8.69
C THR A 126 -2.81 10.53 -9.89
N LEU A 127 -4.13 10.50 -9.68
CA LEU A 127 -5.12 10.11 -10.69
C LEU A 127 -5.87 11.31 -11.27
N ALA A 128 -6.00 12.39 -10.48
CA ALA A 128 -6.63 13.65 -10.86
C ALA A 128 -5.66 14.83 -10.61
N PRO A 129 -4.70 15.08 -11.51
CA PRO A 129 -3.71 16.15 -11.33
C PRO A 129 -4.30 17.55 -11.29
N ASP A 130 -5.55 17.73 -11.68
CA ASP A 130 -6.31 18.99 -11.67
C ASP A 130 -7.18 19.18 -10.42
N PHE A 131 -7.16 18.23 -9.48
CA PHE A 131 -7.94 18.31 -8.23
C PHE A 131 -7.50 19.50 -7.35
N SER A 132 -8.17 20.65 -7.51
CA SER A 132 -7.80 21.92 -6.89
C SER A 132 -7.80 21.86 -5.37
N GLU A 133 -8.86 21.31 -4.77
CA GLU A 133 -8.99 21.15 -3.32
C GLU A 133 -7.79 20.40 -2.72
N ALA A 134 -7.33 19.33 -3.38
CA ALA A 134 -6.17 18.56 -2.93
C ALA A 134 -4.89 19.39 -2.95
N LYS A 135 -4.67 20.19 -4.02
CA LYS A 135 -3.50 21.08 -4.11
C LYS A 135 -3.53 22.14 -3.02
N GLU A 136 -4.68 22.76 -2.80
CA GLU A 136 -4.87 23.80 -1.79
C GLU A 136 -4.64 23.25 -0.38
N PHE A 137 -5.24 22.10 -0.05
CA PHE A 137 -5.07 21.45 1.25
C PHE A 137 -3.60 21.12 1.54
N LEU A 138 -2.92 20.47 0.59
CA LEU A 138 -1.52 20.07 0.75
C LEU A 138 -0.60 21.28 0.89
N LYS A 139 -0.85 22.35 0.14
CA LYS A 139 -0.09 23.60 0.23
C LYS A 139 -0.32 24.31 1.57
N ALA A 140 -1.58 24.44 2.00
CA ALA A 140 -1.93 25.11 3.25
C ALA A 140 -1.39 24.39 4.49
N ASN A 141 -1.24 23.07 4.42
CA ASN A 141 -0.80 22.24 5.54
C ASN A 141 0.65 21.75 5.42
N GLU A 142 1.43 22.24 4.46
CA GLU A 142 2.77 21.70 4.15
C GLU A 142 3.68 21.63 5.39
N SER A 143 3.73 22.71 6.18
CA SER A 143 4.55 22.78 7.41
C SER A 143 4.08 21.80 8.48
N ILE A 144 2.76 21.70 8.68
CA ILE A 144 2.15 20.78 9.65
C ILE A 144 2.40 19.33 9.23
N ILE A 145 2.26 19.02 7.94
CA ILE A 145 2.51 17.68 7.40
C ILE A 145 3.98 17.30 7.61
N LYS A 146 4.94 18.17 7.28
CA LYS A 146 6.37 17.92 7.53
C LYS A 146 6.65 17.63 8.99
N ARG A 147 6.10 18.42 9.91
CA ARG A 147 6.23 18.20 11.35
C ARG A 147 5.63 16.85 11.77
N LEU A 148 4.42 16.53 11.34
CA LEU A 148 3.77 15.26 11.68
C LEU A 148 4.52 14.04 11.14
N LEU A 149 5.10 14.12 9.94
CA LEU A 149 5.95 13.05 9.40
C LEU A 149 7.16 12.82 10.31
N GLN A 150 7.86 13.89 10.68
CA GLN A 150 9.01 13.84 11.58
C GLN A 150 8.65 13.26 12.95
N GLU A 151 7.55 13.74 13.56
CA GLU A 151 7.07 13.21 14.84
C GLU A 151 6.72 11.71 14.77
N ASN A 152 6.16 11.24 13.64
CA ASN A 152 5.88 9.82 13.46
C ASN A 152 7.18 9.01 13.33
N LEU A 153 8.19 9.49 12.61
CA LEU A 153 9.50 8.85 12.53
C LEU A 153 10.17 8.73 13.91
N GLU A 154 10.15 9.81 14.70
CA GLU A 154 10.70 9.83 16.06
C GLU A 154 9.98 8.85 16.98
N LYS A 155 8.64 8.85 16.95
CA LYS A 155 7.81 7.91 17.72
C LYS A 155 8.03 6.47 17.26
N ALA A 156 8.23 6.23 15.97
CA ALA A 156 8.53 4.91 15.43
C ALA A 156 9.89 4.40 15.92
N SER A 157 10.91 5.25 15.85
CA SER A 157 12.27 4.94 16.33
C SER A 157 12.30 4.68 17.84
N ALA A 158 11.61 5.51 18.63
CA ALA A 158 11.48 5.31 20.06
C ALA A 158 10.77 3.99 20.40
N ALA A 159 9.68 3.66 19.70
CA ALA A 159 8.96 2.40 19.87
C ALA A 159 9.82 1.19 19.47
N LEU A 160 10.62 1.31 18.40
CA LEU A 160 11.53 0.26 17.95
C LEU A 160 12.62 -0.02 19.00
N LYS A 161 13.24 1.03 19.55
CA LYS A 161 14.22 0.94 20.65
C LYS A 161 13.62 0.31 21.91
N ALA A 162 12.36 0.65 22.21
CA ALA A 162 11.60 0.06 23.31
C ALA A 162 11.11 -1.38 23.03
N LYS A 163 11.48 -1.98 21.88
CA LYS A 163 11.02 -3.30 21.43
C LYS A 163 9.50 -3.42 21.26
N ASN A 164 8.78 -2.30 21.20
CA ASN A 164 7.36 -2.25 20.88
C ASN A 164 7.18 -2.23 19.36
N TYR A 165 7.41 -3.38 18.74
CA TYR A 165 7.46 -3.50 17.28
C TYR A 165 6.12 -3.20 16.61
N ALA A 166 4.98 -3.55 17.23
CA ALA A 166 3.67 -3.25 16.68
C ALA A 166 3.44 -1.73 16.58
N ARG A 167 3.82 -0.98 17.62
CA ARG A 167 3.71 0.48 17.62
C ARG A 167 4.69 1.14 16.65
N ALA A 168 5.91 0.60 16.54
CA ALA A 168 6.88 1.04 15.53
C ALA A 168 6.34 0.85 14.10
N GLN A 169 5.79 -0.33 13.78
CA GLN A 169 5.17 -0.62 12.49
C GLN A 169 4.04 0.36 12.16
N ARG A 170 3.19 0.68 13.14
CA ARG A 170 2.08 1.64 12.97
C ARG A 170 2.59 3.03 12.58
N TYR A 171 3.56 3.57 13.30
CA TYR A 171 4.09 4.90 13.01
C TYR A 171 4.83 4.96 11.67
N TYR A 172 5.64 3.95 11.33
CA TYR A 172 6.26 3.89 10.00
C TYR A 172 5.24 3.76 8.88
N THR A 173 4.19 2.96 9.06
CA THR A 173 3.10 2.84 8.07
C THR A 173 2.39 4.18 7.85
N ARG A 174 2.21 5.01 8.88
CA ARG A 174 1.61 6.34 8.73
C ARG A 174 2.47 7.27 7.88
N VAL A 175 3.80 7.19 8.01
CA VAL A 175 4.74 7.93 7.14
C VAL A 175 4.60 7.44 5.70
N LEU A 176 4.66 6.13 5.47
CA LEU A 176 4.61 5.52 4.13
C LEU A 176 3.26 5.70 3.42
N ALA A 177 2.17 5.90 4.16
CA ALA A 177 0.87 6.22 3.58
C ALA A 177 0.93 7.54 2.80
N TYR A 178 1.67 8.53 3.31
CA TYR A 178 1.90 9.81 2.65
C TYR A 178 3.14 9.81 1.75
N ASP A 179 4.28 9.35 2.26
CA ASP A 179 5.57 9.35 1.59
C ASP A 179 6.09 7.92 1.41
N TYR A 180 5.62 7.26 0.37
CA TYR A 180 5.94 5.86 0.09
C TYR A 180 7.46 5.64 -0.12
N ASP A 181 8.16 6.61 -0.68
CA ASP A 181 9.60 6.53 -1.00
C ASP A 181 10.49 6.91 0.20
N ASN A 182 9.91 7.09 1.39
CA ASN A 182 10.66 7.42 2.59
C ASN A 182 11.55 6.24 3.04
N MET A 183 12.83 6.30 2.70
CA MET A 183 13.80 5.22 2.98
C MET A 183 13.92 4.89 4.46
N GLU A 184 13.87 5.88 5.34
CA GLU A 184 13.92 5.67 6.80
C GLU A 184 12.73 4.84 7.28
N ALA A 185 11.52 5.20 6.85
CA ALA A 185 10.31 4.46 7.21
C ALA A 185 10.24 3.07 6.58
N GLN A 186 10.71 2.90 5.34
CA GLN A 186 10.80 1.57 4.71
C GLN A 186 11.74 0.65 5.48
N ASN A 187 12.95 1.11 5.79
CA ASN A 187 13.95 0.35 6.53
C ASN A 187 13.47 0.03 7.94
N GLY A 188 12.93 1.02 8.65
CA GLY A 188 12.41 0.85 10.00
C GLY A 188 11.22 -0.11 10.07
N LEU A 189 10.31 -0.06 9.08
CA LEU A 189 9.19 -1.00 8.99
C LEU A 189 9.67 -2.44 8.73
N ALA A 190 10.66 -2.62 7.85
CA ALA A 190 11.25 -3.92 7.57
C ALA A 190 11.94 -4.50 8.82
N GLU A 191 12.70 -3.68 9.54
CA GLU A 191 13.35 -4.08 10.79
C GLU A 191 12.34 -4.43 11.88
N ALA A 192 11.35 -3.56 12.13
CA ALA A 192 10.30 -3.81 13.11
C ALA A 192 9.55 -5.11 12.80
N THR A 193 9.27 -5.38 11.53
CA THR A 193 8.61 -6.61 11.07
C THR A 193 9.48 -7.85 11.33
N ARG A 194 10.77 -7.77 11.00
CA ARG A 194 11.72 -8.86 11.25
C ARG A 194 11.86 -9.16 12.74
N LEU A 195 12.07 -8.14 13.57
CA LEU A 195 12.25 -8.29 15.01
C LEU A 195 10.98 -8.80 15.70
N ARG A 196 9.80 -8.34 15.24
CA ARG A 196 8.52 -8.87 15.71
C ARG A 196 8.35 -10.35 15.40
N ARG A 197 8.69 -10.77 14.18
CA ARG A 197 8.65 -12.19 13.80
C ARG A 197 9.59 -13.02 14.66
N GLN A 198 10.80 -12.53 14.91
CA GLN A 198 11.77 -13.21 15.78
C GLN A 198 11.27 -13.33 17.22
N LEU A 199 10.68 -12.27 17.79
CA LEU A 199 10.10 -12.33 19.13
C LEU A 199 8.99 -13.39 19.22
N ASN A 200 8.13 -13.46 18.20
CA ASN A 200 7.05 -14.45 18.15
C ASN A 200 7.59 -15.88 18.08
N LEU A 201 8.65 -16.11 17.30
CA LEU A 201 9.31 -17.42 17.19
C LEU A 201 10.01 -17.81 18.50
N GLN A 202 10.74 -16.90 19.12
CA GLN A 202 11.38 -17.13 20.42
C GLN A 202 10.36 -17.44 21.52
N GLN A 203 9.24 -16.72 21.56
CA GLN A 203 8.15 -17.01 22.49
C GLN A 203 7.48 -18.38 22.23
N SER A 204 7.62 -18.93 21.03
CA SER A 204 7.13 -20.29 20.71
C SER A 204 8.12 -21.41 21.04
N GLU A 205 9.38 -21.08 21.31
CA GLU A 205 10.47 -22.05 21.53
C GLU A 205 10.98 -22.11 22.98
N VAL A 206 10.53 -21.25 23.91
CA VAL A 206 10.91 -21.36 25.34
C VAL A 206 10.29 -22.62 25.97
N PRO A 207 11.11 -23.61 26.43
CA PRO A 207 10.62 -24.66 27.31
C PRO A 207 10.33 -24.01 28.66
N LYS A 208 9.09 -24.15 29.16
CA LYS A 208 8.68 -23.64 30.47
C LYS A 208 9.48 -24.32 31.58
N THR A 209 10.46 -23.64 32.16
CA THR A 209 11.06 -24.00 33.44
C THR A 209 10.45 -23.14 34.56
N GLY A 210 9.68 -23.78 35.45
CA GLY A 210 9.21 -23.32 36.77
C GLY A 210 8.25 -22.12 36.76
N GLU A 211 7.01 -22.15 37.24
CA GLU A 211 6.37 -22.95 38.28
C GLU A 211 4.91 -23.27 37.92
N GLN A 212 4.39 -24.26 38.62
CA GLN A 212 3.15 -24.98 38.37
C GLN A 212 1.89 -24.11 38.41
N GLN A 213 1.20 -23.98 37.28
CA GLN A 213 -0.26 -24.07 37.25
C GLN A 213 -0.61 -25.28 36.40
N LYS A 214 -1.25 -26.27 37.05
CA LYS A 214 -1.77 -27.52 36.46
C LYS A 214 -2.28 -27.28 35.04
N THR A 215 -1.51 -27.72 34.04
CA THR A 215 -1.99 -27.82 32.67
C THR A 215 -3.00 -28.96 32.61
N LYS A 216 -4.26 -28.63 32.88
CA LYS A 216 -5.36 -29.27 32.15
C LYS A 216 -5.14 -28.84 30.71
N THR A 217 -4.50 -29.68 29.91
CA THR A 217 -4.41 -29.45 28.47
C THR A 217 -5.85 -29.41 27.97
N LEU A 218 -6.30 -28.22 27.57
CA LEU A 218 -7.64 -28.04 27.03
C LEU A 218 -7.79 -29.00 25.85
N SER A 219 -8.84 -29.82 25.91
CA SER A 219 -9.27 -30.61 24.76
C SER A 219 -9.59 -29.68 23.59
N ASP A 220 -9.56 -30.20 22.37
CA ASP A 220 -9.91 -29.39 21.20
C ASP A 220 -11.34 -28.81 21.30
N ALA A 221 -12.24 -29.51 21.98
CA ALA A 221 -13.59 -29.01 22.28
C ALA A 221 -13.58 -27.82 23.25
N GLU A 222 -12.75 -27.85 24.31
CA GLU A 222 -12.61 -26.72 25.24
C GLU A 222 -11.92 -25.53 24.57
N LYS A 223 -10.92 -25.77 23.70
CA LYS A 223 -10.30 -24.72 22.88
C LYS A 223 -11.32 -24.10 21.92
N GLU A 224 -12.16 -24.91 21.28
CA GLU A 224 -13.20 -24.42 20.38
C GLU A 224 -14.25 -23.59 21.14
N GLN A 225 -14.70 -24.03 22.31
CA GLN A 225 -15.63 -23.28 23.14
C GLN A 225 -15.07 -21.92 23.56
N LEU A 226 -13.83 -21.88 24.04
CA LEU A 226 -13.15 -20.63 24.38
C LEU A 226 -12.95 -19.74 23.15
N TYR A 227 -12.62 -20.32 22.00
CA TYR A 227 -12.47 -19.60 20.75
C TYR A 227 -13.77 -18.92 20.31
N GLN A 228 -14.89 -19.64 20.34
CA GLN A 228 -16.20 -19.08 19.99
C GLN A 228 -16.64 -18.01 21.01
N ALA A 229 -16.42 -18.25 22.31
CA ALA A 229 -16.75 -17.27 23.36
C ALA A 229 -15.92 -15.99 23.24
N ALA A 230 -14.63 -16.11 22.95
CA ALA A 230 -13.73 -14.98 22.77
C ALA A 230 -14.08 -14.18 21.51
N LYS A 231 -14.46 -14.86 20.42
CA LYS A 231 -14.92 -14.23 19.19
C LYS A 231 -16.23 -13.47 19.41
N ALA A 232 -17.19 -14.08 20.10
CA ALA A 232 -18.45 -13.44 20.46
C ALA A 232 -18.24 -12.20 21.34
N ALA A 233 -17.35 -12.29 22.35
CA ALA A 233 -16.99 -11.14 23.19
C ALA A 233 -16.32 -10.03 22.37
N PHE A 234 -15.45 -10.38 21.42
CA PHE A 234 -14.82 -9.42 20.52
C PHE A 234 -15.83 -8.70 19.62
N GLU A 235 -16.79 -9.43 19.05
CA GLU A 235 -17.87 -8.89 18.21
C GLU A 235 -18.85 -8.03 19.02
N ALA A 236 -19.13 -8.40 20.27
CA ALA A 236 -19.89 -7.63 21.24
C ALA A 236 -19.14 -6.40 21.78
N LYS A 237 -17.88 -6.18 21.36
CA LYS A 237 -17.00 -5.10 21.81
C LYS A 237 -16.61 -5.17 23.29
N GLU A 238 -16.77 -6.32 23.93
CA GLU A 238 -16.32 -6.62 25.29
C GLU A 238 -14.81 -6.94 25.29
N TYR A 239 -13.98 -5.98 24.88
CA TYR A 239 -12.59 -6.26 24.50
C TYR A 239 -11.70 -6.77 25.63
N LEU A 240 -11.91 -6.31 26.88
CA LEU A 240 -11.16 -6.83 28.04
C LEU A 240 -11.45 -8.32 28.28
N LYS A 241 -12.72 -8.72 28.23
CA LYS A 241 -13.17 -10.11 28.35
C LYS A 241 -12.71 -10.96 27.17
N ALA A 242 -12.79 -10.42 25.94
CA ALA A 242 -12.25 -11.10 24.76
C ALA A 242 -10.75 -11.41 24.94
N ARG A 243 -9.97 -10.46 25.46
CA ARG A 243 -8.54 -10.65 25.73
C ARG A 243 -8.29 -11.77 26.73
N GLU A 244 -9.03 -11.81 27.84
CA GLU A 244 -8.92 -12.88 28.83
C GLU A 244 -9.20 -14.25 28.22
N LEU A 245 -10.27 -14.36 27.43
CA LEU A 245 -10.65 -15.62 26.78
C LEU A 245 -9.62 -16.06 25.72
N TRP A 246 -9.05 -15.12 24.95
CA TRP A 246 -7.95 -15.44 24.02
C TRP A 246 -6.69 -15.94 24.74
N LEU A 247 -6.36 -15.35 25.89
CA LEU A 247 -5.23 -15.78 26.71
C LEU A 247 -5.49 -17.15 27.35
N ALA A 248 -6.73 -17.44 27.75
CA ALA A 248 -7.14 -18.70 28.36
C ALA A 248 -6.98 -19.91 27.42
N ILE A 249 -7.07 -19.72 26.09
CA ILE A 249 -6.80 -20.78 25.11
C ILE A 249 -5.34 -21.26 25.22
N GLY A 250 -4.40 -20.36 25.55
CA GLY A 250 -2.97 -20.66 25.78
C GLY A 250 -2.18 -21.13 24.55
N ASP A 251 -2.86 -21.59 23.51
CA ASP A 251 -2.31 -22.05 22.23
C ASP A 251 -2.46 -20.97 21.16
N ARG A 252 -1.42 -20.16 20.98
CA ARG A 252 -1.42 -19.06 20.00
C ARG A 252 -1.44 -19.52 18.54
N ARG A 253 -1.21 -20.81 18.28
CA ARG A 253 -1.27 -21.41 16.94
C ARG A 253 -2.63 -22.04 16.63
N TYR A 254 -3.53 -22.07 17.62
CA TYR A 254 -4.89 -22.53 17.41
C TYR A 254 -5.64 -21.52 16.54
N LYS A 255 -5.85 -21.88 15.27
CA LYS A 255 -6.50 -21.03 14.26
C LYS A 255 -5.83 -19.64 14.16
N ASP A 256 -6.62 -18.59 14.24
CA ASP A 256 -6.25 -17.17 14.15
C ASP A 256 -6.28 -16.46 15.52
N VAL A 257 -6.13 -17.20 16.63
CA VAL A 257 -6.10 -16.65 18.00
C VAL A 257 -5.06 -15.53 18.16
N SER A 258 -3.86 -15.69 17.57
CA SER A 258 -2.83 -14.63 17.62
C SER A 258 -3.29 -13.33 16.97
N ASP A 259 -4.06 -13.41 15.87
CA ASP A 259 -4.51 -12.24 15.12
C ASP A 259 -5.69 -11.56 15.84
N TYR A 260 -6.62 -12.35 16.37
CA TYR A 260 -7.71 -11.82 17.21
C TYR A 260 -7.22 -11.21 18.51
N LEU A 261 -6.26 -11.84 19.20
CA LEU A 261 -5.66 -11.28 20.41
C LEU A 261 -5.00 -9.93 20.11
N GLN A 262 -4.25 -9.83 19.00
CA GLN A 262 -3.68 -8.56 18.55
C GLN A 262 -4.77 -7.52 18.31
N ARG A 263 -5.78 -7.82 17.49
CA ARG A 263 -6.89 -6.89 17.19
C ARG A 263 -7.61 -6.44 18.46
N THR A 264 -7.74 -7.34 19.44
CA THR A 264 -8.36 -7.06 20.75
C THR A 264 -7.54 -6.07 21.55
N VAL A 265 -6.22 -6.28 21.68
CA VAL A 265 -5.32 -5.34 22.36
C VAL A 265 -5.33 -3.97 21.68
N GLU A 266 -5.33 -3.95 20.34
CA GLU A 266 -5.40 -2.71 19.56
C GLU A 266 -6.70 -1.94 19.80
N LYS A 267 -7.83 -2.63 20.03
CA LYS A 267 -9.12 -2.00 20.36
C LYS A 267 -9.16 -1.48 21.80
N ILE A 268 -8.61 -2.22 22.75
CA ILE A 268 -8.46 -1.80 24.16
C ILE A 268 -7.67 -0.49 24.23
N GLU A 269 -6.53 -0.42 23.54
CA GLU A 269 -5.66 0.77 23.51
C GLU A 269 -6.35 1.96 22.84
N ALA A 270 -6.99 1.74 21.69
CA ALA A 270 -7.68 2.80 20.94
C ALA A 270 -8.84 3.43 21.72
N LEU A 271 -9.51 2.62 22.55
CA LEU A 271 -10.65 3.04 23.36
C LEU A 271 -10.27 3.40 24.80
N ARG A 272 -8.99 3.29 25.17
CA ARG A 272 -8.47 3.54 26.52
C ARG A 272 -9.26 2.79 27.60
N LEU A 273 -9.48 1.50 27.36
CA LEU A 273 -10.29 0.65 28.26
C LEU A 273 -9.49 0.08 29.44
N GLU A 274 -8.23 0.46 29.58
CA GLU A 274 -7.41 0.15 30.76
C GLU A 274 -7.22 1.43 31.56
N ASP A 275 -7.39 1.34 32.89
CA ASP A 275 -7.16 2.43 33.85
C ASP A 275 -5.71 2.95 33.81
#